data_AF-A0A2E7QJ30-F1
#
_entry.id   AF-A0A2E7QJ30-F1
#
_cell.length_a   1.000
_cell.length_b   1.000
_cell.length_c   1.000
_cell.angle_alpha   90.00
_cell.angle_beta   90.00
_cell.angle_gamma   90.00
#
_symmetry.space_group_name_H-M   'P 1'
#
loop_
_entity.id
_entity.type
_entity.pdbx_description
1 polymer ?
#
loop_
_entity_poly.entity_id
_entity_poly.type
_entity_poly.pdbx_seq_one_letter_code
_entity_poly.pdbx_strand_id
1 'polypeptide(L)'
;PVTISQLLQDYAPEIDADDAADLAELADGSVGRALRLAQEGGLDLYRDINQLLGNLPRLDIPGVHKLGDKLARDKSDEAFVQTADLLDRWLVDRIKANTLDTGKRNRSLMSPTGLDPWIEVWEKTNHLFQQANSLHLDRKQIILNTFLSIEAAAQS
;
A
#
# COMPACT_ATOMS: atom_id res chain seq x y z
N PRO A 1 -14.42 22.77 -9.92
CA PRO A 1 -14.68 21.32 -9.83
C PRO A 1 -14.87 20.94 -8.35
N VAL A 2 -15.91 20.16 -8.03
CA VAL A 2 -16.10 19.65 -6.66
C VAL A 2 -15.04 18.58 -6.38
N THR A 3 -14.30 18.70 -5.27
CA THR A 3 -13.27 17.72 -4.88
C THR A 3 -13.87 16.63 -4.00
N ILE A 4 -13.22 15.46 -3.93
CA ILE A 4 -13.67 14.35 -3.06
C ILE A 4 -13.62 14.75 -1.59
N SER A 5 -12.62 15.54 -1.19
CA SER A 5 -12.54 16.09 0.16
C SER A 5 -13.75 16.96 0.52
N GLN A 6 -14.26 17.75 -0.43
CA GLN A 6 -15.50 18.53 -0.25
C GLN A 6 -16.72 17.61 -0.14
N LEU A 7 -16.83 16.58 -1.00
CA LEU A 7 -17.92 15.60 -0.91
C LEU A 7 -17.88 14.82 0.41
N LEU A 8 -16.70 14.46 0.91
CA LEU A 8 -16.55 13.82 2.22
C LEU A 8 -17.05 14.71 3.34
N GLN A 9 -16.70 15.99 3.33
CA GLN A 9 -17.19 16.95 4.32
C GLN A 9 -18.71 17.18 4.25
N ASP A 10 -19.31 17.04 3.05
CA ASP A 10 -20.77 17.13 2.87
C ASP A 10 -21.50 15.87 3.37
N TYR A 11 -20.95 14.67 3.13
CA TYR A 11 -21.60 13.39 3.46
C TYR A 11 -21.21 12.81 4.83
N ALA A 12 -20.08 13.22 5.38
CA ALA A 12 -19.52 12.76 6.66
C ALA A 12 -18.82 13.94 7.39
N PRO A 13 -19.58 14.94 7.85
CA PRO A 13 -19.05 16.17 8.45
C PRO A 13 -18.28 15.96 9.77
N GLU A 14 -18.36 14.77 10.35
CA GLU A 14 -17.57 14.34 11.51
C GLU A 14 -16.09 14.09 11.20
N ILE A 15 -15.74 13.89 9.92
CA ILE A 15 -14.35 13.72 9.47
C ILE A 15 -13.71 15.11 9.37
N ASP A 16 -12.57 15.32 10.02
CA ASP A 16 -11.87 16.60 9.93
C ASP A 16 -11.27 16.84 8.54
N ALA A 17 -10.82 18.07 8.29
CA ALA A 17 -10.37 18.47 6.97
C ALA A 17 -9.08 17.78 6.51
N ASP A 18 -8.20 17.42 7.43
CA ASP A 18 -6.93 16.77 7.13
C ASP A 18 -7.19 15.29 6.82
N ASP A 19 -8.01 14.62 7.65
CA ASP A 19 -8.49 13.25 7.41
C ASP A 19 -9.25 13.14 6.07
N ALA A 20 -10.10 14.12 5.75
CA ALA A 20 -10.83 14.15 4.48
C ALA A 20 -9.91 14.35 3.26
N ALA A 21 -8.79 15.05 3.41
CA ALA A 21 -7.79 15.20 2.36
C ALA A 21 -7.02 13.88 2.14
N ASP A 22 -6.56 13.24 3.22
CA ASP A 22 -5.89 11.94 3.17
C ASP A 22 -6.79 10.87 2.52
N LEU A 23 -8.07 10.81 2.94
CA LEU A 23 -9.06 9.89 2.38
C LEU A 23 -9.37 10.17 0.91
N ALA A 24 -9.35 11.43 0.48
CA ALA A 24 -9.57 11.81 -0.91
C ALA A 24 -8.40 11.39 -1.82
N GLU A 25 -7.17 11.50 -1.35
CA GLU A 25 -5.98 11.01 -2.05
C GLU A 25 -6.02 9.48 -2.16
N LEU A 26 -6.30 8.81 -1.04
CA LEU A 26 -6.47 7.35 -0.96
C LEU A 26 -7.57 6.79 -1.86
N ALA A 27 -8.63 7.57 -2.03
CA ALA A 27 -9.82 7.17 -2.77
C ALA A 27 -9.62 7.14 -4.28
N ASP A 28 -8.53 7.74 -4.79
CA ASP A 28 -8.18 7.77 -6.22
C ASP A 28 -9.39 8.12 -7.11
N GLY A 29 -10.05 9.23 -6.83
CA GLY A 29 -11.24 9.63 -7.61
C GLY A 29 -12.59 9.13 -7.07
N SER A 30 -12.63 8.19 -6.12
CA SER A 30 -13.86 7.49 -5.71
C SER A 30 -14.40 7.89 -4.32
N VAL A 31 -15.42 8.77 -4.27
CA VAL A 31 -16.07 9.16 -3.00
C VAL A 31 -16.62 7.98 -2.18
N GLY A 32 -17.17 6.96 -2.83
CA GLY A 32 -17.68 5.77 -2.13
C GLY A 32 -16.58 4.94 -1.47
N ARG A 33 -15.37 4.90 -2.08
CA ARG A 33 -14.19 4.29 -1.47
C ARG A 33 -13.70 5.13 -0.30
N ALA A 34 -13.70 6.45 -0.45
CA ALA A 34 -13.31 7.39 0.60
C ALA A 34 -14.19 7.22 1.86
N LEU A 35 -15.51 7.14 1.69
CA LEU A 35 -16.45 6.90 2.78
C LEU A 35 -16.26 5.53 3.44
N ARG A 36 -15.96 4.49 2.65
CA ARG A 36 -15.67 3.15 3.19
C ARG A 36 -14.41 3.15 4.06
N LEU A 37 -13.34 3.77 3.57
CA LEU A 37 -12.09 3.91 4.32
C LEU A 37 -12.28 4.68 5.63
N ALA A 38 -13.14 5.71 5.64
CA ALA A 38 -13.50 6.42 6.86
C ALA A 38 -14.25 5.55 7.87
N GLN A 39 -15.22 4.76 7.41
CA GLN A 39 -16.07 3.93 8.27
C GLN A 39 -15.33 2.72 8.85
N GLU A 40 -14.40 2.14 8.10
CA GLU A 40 -13.70 0.91 8.47
C GLU A 40 -12.37 1.15 9.22
N GLY A 41 -12.07 2.40 9.59
CA GLY A 41 -10.79 2.75 10.20
C GLY A 41 -9.59 2.56 9.26
N GLY A 42 -9.84 2.57 7.94
CA GLY A 42 -8.83 2.39 6.90
C GLY A 42 -7.76 3.50 6.89
N LEU A 43 -8.07 4.66 7.47
CA LEU A 43 -7.13 5.78 7.60
C LEU A 43 -5.97 5.47 8.57
N ASP A 44 -6.25 4.82 9.70
CA ASP A 44 -5.20 4.40 10.65
C ASP A 44 -4.31 3.33 10.04
N LEU A 45 -4.92 2.36 9.33
CA LEU A 45 -4.17 1.31 8.63
C LEU A 45 -3.27 1.91 7.53
N TYR A 46 -3.78 2.88 6.78
CA TYR A 46 -2.99 3.61 5.80
C TYR A 46 -1.82 4.37 6.41
N ARG A 47 -2.07 5.13 7.49
CA ARG A 47 -1.03 5.87 8.22
C ARG A 47 0.05 4.93 8.75
N ASP A 48 -0.34 3.82 9.36
CA ASP A 48 0.58 2.76 9.81
C ASP A 48 1.47 2.29 8.65
N ILE A 49 0.89 1.93 7.49
CA ILE A 49 1.62 1.43 6.32
C ILE A 49 2.55 2.49 5.74
N ASN A 50 2.07 3.72 5.55
CA ASN A 50 2.86 4.83 5.04
C ASN A 50 4.04 5.17 5.95
N GLN A 51 3.83 5.15 7.27
CA GLN A 51 4.91 5.36 8.23
C GLN A 51 6.00 4.28 8.09
N LEU A 52 5.61 3.01 7.93
CA LEU A 52 6.56 1.92 7.73
C LEU A 52 7.34 2.06 6.42
N LEU A 53 6.66 2.39 5.32
CA LEU A 53 7.27 2.58 4.00
C LEU A 53 8.12 3.86 3.94
N GLY A 54 7.80 4.88 4.73
CA GLY A 54 8.56 6.12 4.84
C GLY A 54 9.96 5.94 5.45
N ASN A 55 10.23 4.83 6.12
CA ASN A 55 11.54 4.53 6.70
C ASN A 55 12.53 3.88 5.70
N LEU A 56 12.07 3.52 4.50
CA LEU A 56 12.91 2.91 3.49
C LEU A 56 14.16 3.77 3.19
N PRO A 57 15.34 3.14 2.99
CA PRO A 57 15.55 1.72 2.73
C PRO A 57 15.80 0.87 4.00
N ARG A 58 15.47 1.37 5.19
CA ARG A 58 15.61 0.61 6.46
C ARG A 58 14.26 0.45 7.13
N LEU A 59 13.75 -0.77 7.19
CA LEU A 59 12.46 -1.02 7.82
C LEU A 59 12.48 -0.84 9.33
N ASP A 60 11.37 -0.35 9.86
CA ASP A 60 11.01 -0.52 11.27
C ASP A 60 10.48 -1.96 11.46
N ILE A 61 11.40 -2.91 11.67
CA ILE A 61 11.07 -4.33 11.83
C ILE A 61 10.04 -4.56 12.97
N PRO A 62 10.18 -3.98 14.18
CA PRO A 62 9.14 -4.03 15.21
C PRO A 62 7.77 -3.55 14.71
N GLY A 63 7.73 -2.45 13.97
CA GLY A 63 6.50 -1.91 13.38
C GLY A 63 5.85 -2.86 12.37
N VAL A 64 6.63 -3.47 11.48
CA VAL A 64 6.12 -4.48 10.53
C VAL A 64 5.56 -5.71 11.25
N HIS A 65 6.23 -6.18 12.32
CA HIS A 65 5.70 -7.28 13.14
C HIS A 65 4.36 -6.91 13.79
N LYS A 66 4.22 -5.69 14.32
CA LYS A 66 2.99 -5.20 14.93
C LYS A 66 1.83 -5.16 13.90
N LEU A 67 2.11 -4.70 12.68
CA LEU A 67 1.14 -4.72 11.58
C LEU A 67 0.74 -6.16 11.24
N GLY A 68 1.70 -7.07 11.09
CA GLY A 68 1.42 -8.48 10.81
C GLY A 68 0.59 -9.15 11.92
N ASP A 69 0.86 -8.85 13.19
CA ASP A 69 0.07 -9.33 14.33
C ASP A 69 -1.37 -8.79 14.33
N LYS A 70 -1.57 -7.52 13.96
CA LYS A 70 -2.90 -6.91 13.80
C LYS A 70 -3.69 -7.64 12.72
N LEU A 71 -3.09 -7.89 11.57
CA LEU A 71 -3.75 -8.53 10.42
C LEU A 71 -4.02 -10.01 10.61
N ALA A 72 -3.17 -10.72 11.37
CA ALA A 72 -3.42 -12.12 11.73
C ALA A 72 -4.59 -12.29 12.73
N ARG A 73 -4.91 -11.24 13.51
CA ARG A 73 -6.03 -11.26 14.48
C ARG A 73 -7.35 -10.81 13.87
N ASP A 74 -7.32 -10.13 12.73
CA ASP A 74 -8.53 -9.73 12.02
C ASP A 74 -9.26 -10.96 11.47
N LYS A 75 -10.52 -11.11 11.86
CA LYS A 75 -11.40 -12.23 11.46
C LYS A 75 -12.30 -11.89 10.27
N SER A 76 -12.40 -10.61 9.92
CA SER A 76 -13.24 -10.12 8.82
C SER A 76 -12.54 -10.25 7.47
N ASP A 77 -11.21 -10.33 7.48
CA ASP A 77 -10.30 -10.32 6.33
C ASP A 77 -10.22 -8.96 5.63
N GLU A 78 -11.06 -8.00 6.05
CA GLU A 78 -11.16 -6.67 5.47
C GLU A 78 -9.85 -5.91 5.62
N ALA A 79 -9.20 -5.94 6.79
CA ALA A 79 -7.95 -5.21 7.00
C ALA A 79 -6.80 -5.81 6.19
N PHE A 80 -6.80 -7.12 5.98
CA PHE A 80 -5.80 -7.80 5.15
C PHE A 80 -5.98 -7.45 3.67
N VAL A 81 -7.22 -7.48 3.16
CA VAL A 81 -7.55 -7.07 1.79
C VAL A 81 -7.21 -5.59 1.56
N GLN A 82 -7.59 -4.71 2.48
CA GLN A 82 -7.23 -3.29 2.41
C GLN A 82 -5.71 -3.08 2.40
N THR A 83 -4.95 -3.83 3.21
CA THR A 83 -3.49 -3.76 3.22
C THR A 83 -2.90 -4.18 1.88
N ALA A 84 -3.42 -5.27 1.28
CA ALA A 84 -3.00 -5.73 -0.04
C ALA A 84 -3.22 -4.66 -1.10
N ASP A 85 -4.42 -4.07 -1.13
CA ASP A 85 -4.80 -3.03 -2.09
C ASP A 85 -3.96 -1.75 -1.92
N LEU A 86 -3.59 -1.40 -0.69
CA LEU A 86 -2.73 -0.24 -0.41
C LEU A 86 -1.29 -0.50 -0.89
N LEU A 87 -0.75 -1.69 -0.63
CA LEU A 87 0.61 -2.06 -1.05
C LEU A 87 0.73 -2.20 -2.57
N ASP A 88 -0.27 -2.77 -3.26
CA ASP A 88 -0.29 -2.86 -4.72
C ASP A 88 -0.22 -1.46 -5.36
N ARG A 89 -1.09 -0.54 -4.89
CA ARG A 89 -1.10 0.85 -5.37
C ARG A 89 0.22 1.56 -5.12
N TRP A 90 0.75 1.46 -3.90
CA TRP A 90 2.04 2.07 -3.56
C TRP A 90 3.17 1.54 -4.44
N LEU A 91 3.22 0.23 -4.71
CA LEU A 91 4.21 -0.39 -5.60
C LEU A 91 4.07 0.12 -7.04
N VAL A 92 2.85 0.21 -7.57
CA VAL A 92 2.57 0.75 -8.91
C VAL A 92 3.04 2.19 -9.02
N ASP A 93 2.74 3.04 -8.04
CA ASP A 93 3.15 4.45 -8.05
C ASP A 93 4.66 4.60 -7.88
N ARG A 94 5.30 3.72 -7.11
CA ARG A 94 6.76 3.64 -7.02
C ARG A 94 7.41 3.28 -8.36
N ILE A 95 6.87 2.30 -9.08
CA ILE A 95 7.33 1.91 -10.41
C ILE A 95 7.16 3.08 -11.40
N LYS A 96 5.99 3.73 -11.41
CA LYS A 96 5.76 4.93 -12.24
C LYS A 96 6.75 6.05 -11.93
N ALA A 97 6.98 6.36 -10.65
CA ALA A 97 7.94 7.37 -10.25
C ALA A 97 9.36 7.02 -10.72
N ASN A 98 9.77 5.75 -10.61
CA ASN A 98 11.07 5.29 -11.10
C ASN A 98 11.19 5.45 -12.62
N THR A 99 10.17 5.04 -13.39
CA THR A 99 10.17 5.20 -14.86
C THR A 99 10.19 6.66 -15.32
N LEU A 100 9.55 7.57 -14.59
CA LEU A 100 9.53 9.00 -14.89
C LEU A 100 10.85 9.70 -14.55
N ASP A 101 11.49 9.36 -13.42
CA ASP A 101 12.84 9.86 -13.07
C ASP A 101 13.91 9.32 -14.07
N THR A 102 13.65 8.13 -14.62
CA THR A 102 14.44 7.48 -15.67
C THR A 102 14.28 8.15 -17.05
N GLY A 103 13.55 9.27 -17.18
CA GLY A 103 13.49 10.12 -18.37
C GLY A 103 14.86 10.66 -18.88
N LYS A 104 15.95 10.48 -18.12
CA LYS A 104 17.35 10.70 -18.55
C LYS A 104 18.16 9.42 -18.82
N ARG A 105 17.61 8.24 -18.58
CA ARG A 105 18.24 6.93 -18.86
C ARG A 105 17.27 6.05 -19.65
N ASN A 106 17.01 6.48 -20.88
CA ASN A 106 16.44 5.64 -21.92
C ASN A 106 17.40 4.44 -22.19
N ARG A 107 17.33 3.39 -21.35
CA ARG A 107 18.01 2.09 -21.58
C ARG A 107 17.59 0.92 -20.68
N SER A 108 16.55 1.01 -19.84
CA SER A 108 16.26 -0.07 -18.87
C SER A 108 14.99 -0.90 -19.11
N LEU A 109 14.27 -0.75 -20.23
CA LEU A 109 13.33 -1.82 -20.61
C LEU A 109 14.07 -3.10 -21.05
N MET A 110 15.40 -3.02 -21.20
CA MET A 110 16.30 -4.17 -21.35
C MET A 110 17.63 -3.86 -20.65
N SER A 111 17.62 -3.83 -19.31
CA SER A 111 18.88 -4.00 -18.58
C SER A 111 19.46 -5.38 -18.92
N PRO A 112 20.78 -5.52 -19.19
CA PRO A 112 21.40 -6.83 -19.41
C PRO A 112 21.36 -7.77 -18.19
N THR A 113 20.82 -7.31 -17.06
CA THR A 113 20.94 -7.93 -15.73
C THR A 113 19.60 -8.26 -15.02
N GLY A 114 18.42 -8.01 -15.60
CA GLY A 114 17.14 -8.40 -14.97
C GLY A 114 16.00 -7.40 -15.12
N LEU A 115 14.80 -7.78 -14.64
CA LEU A 115 13.64 -6.90 -14.46
C LEU A 115 13.96 -5.83 -13.42
N ASP A 116 13.24 -4.69 -13.46
CA ASP A 116 13.33 -3.69 -12.40
C ASP A 116 12.97 -4.36 -11.06
N PRO A 117 13.82 -4.27 -10.00
CA PRO A 117 13.55 -4.88 -8.70
C PRO A 117 12.16 -4.55 -8.15
N TRP A 118 11.63 -3.36 -8.46
CA TRP A 118 10.28 -2.96 -8.06
C TRP A 118 9.17 -3.74 -8.78
N ILE A 119 9.38 -4.13 -10.04
CA ILE A 119 8.44 -4.98 -10.81
C ILE A 119 8.42 -6.40 -10.22
N GLU A 120 9.59 -6.95 -9.88
CA GLU A 120 9.67 -8.28 -9.26
C GLU A 120 8.95 -8.32 -7.90
N VAL A 121 9.11 -7.28 -7.09
CA VAL A 121 8.39 -7.14 -5.81
C VAL A 121 6.89 -7.03 -6.04
N TRP A 122 6.44 -6.26 -7.04
CA TRP A 122 5.03 -6.12 -7.38
C TRP A 122 4.39 -7.45 -7.81
N GLU A 123 5.02 -8.19 -8.72
CA GLU A 123 4.53 -9.51 -9.14
C GLU A 123 4.46 -10.51 -7.97
N LYS A 124 5.52 -10.56 -7.16
CA LYS A 124 5.58 -11.44 -5.98
C LYS A 124 4.51 -11.09 -4.95
N THR A 125 4.29 -9.80 -4.70
CA THR A 125 3.30 -9.31 -3.75
C THR A 125 1.89 -9.69 -4.20
N ASN A 126 1.56 -9.46 -5.47
CA ASN A 126 0.27 -9.85 -6.03
C ASN A 126 0.05 -11.36 -5.99
N HIS A 127 1.09 -12.15 -6.26
CA HIS A 127 1.00 -13.61 -6.17
C HIS A 127 0.73 -14.09 -4.73
N LEU A 128 1.43 -13.54 -3.74
CA LEU A 128 1.26 -13.89 -2.32
C LEU A 128 -0.15 -13.55 -1.82
N PHE A 129 -0.67 -12.38 -2.18
CA PHE A 129 -2.01 -11.97 -1.78
C PHE A 129 -3.11 -12.80 -2.46
N GLN A 130 -2.95 -13.16 -3.74
CA GLN A 130 -3.90 -14.06 -4.42
C GLN A 130 -3.93 -15.47 -3.81
N GLN A 131 -2.76 -16.02 -3.44
CA GLN A 131 -2.67 -17.34 -2.80
C GLN A 131 -3.24 -17.36 -1.38
N ALA A 132 -3.12 -16.25 -0.64
CA ALA A 132 -3.62 -16.14 0.74
C ALA A 132 -5.13 -16.45 0.82
N ASN A 133 -5.89 -16.02 -0.18
CA ASN A 133 -7.33 -16.24 -0.28
C ASN A 133 -7.70 -17.69 -0.63
N SER A 134 -6.76 -18.50 -1.13
CA SER A 134 -7.01 -19.87 -1.57
C SER A 134 -6.42 -20.94 -0.65
N LEU A 135 -5.41 -20.62 0.18
CA LEU A 135 -4.60 -21.60 0.93
C LEU A 135 -4.52 -21.38 2.46
N HIS A 136 -5.30 -20.47 3.05
CA HIS A 136 -5.22 -20.13 4.49
C HIS A 136 -3.78 -19.82 4.96
N LEU A 137 -3.00 -19.12 4.13
CA LEU A 137 -1.61 -18.77 4.45
C LEU A 137 -1.54 -17.84 5.67
N ASP A 138 -0.45 -17.94 6.44
CA ASP A 138 -0.20 -17.10 7.60
C ASP A 138 -0.02 -15.63 7.16
N ARG A 139 -1.00 -14.79 7.51
CA ARG A 139 -1.06 -13.37 7.12
C ARG A 139 0.12 -12.58 7.64
N LYS A 140 0.57 -12.88 8.85
CA LYS A 140 1.72 -12.19 9.45
C LYS A 140 2.97 -12.50 8.63
N GLN A 141 3.16 -13.75 8.24
CA GLN A 141 4.30 -14.14 7.42
C GLN A 141 4.24 -13.51 6.01
N ILE A 142 3.06 -13.42 5.40
CA ILE A 142 2.90 -12.72 4.11
C ILE A 142 3.34 -11.27 4.22
N ILE A 143 2.83 -10.55 5.23
CA ILE A 143 3.15 -9.14 5.43
C ILE A 143 4.64 -8.93 5.66
N LEU A 144 5.25 -9.73 6.53
CA LEU A 144 6.71 -9.68 6.75
C LEU A 144 7.49 -9.90 5.45
N ASN A 145 7.13 -10.94 4.69
CA ASN A 145 7.80 -11.26 3.43
C ASN A 145 7.65 -10.14 2.39
N THR A 146 6.48 -9.51 2.31
CA THR A 146 6.22 -8.39 1.40
C THR A 146 7.09 -7.19 1.76
N PHE A 147 7.10 -6.75 3.02
CA PHE A 147 7.93 -5.62 3.45
C PHE A 147 9.42 -5.89 3.27
N LEU A 148 9.91 -7.09 3.61
CA LEU A 148 11.32 -7.47 3.38
C LEU A 148 11.68 -7.46 1.88
N SER A 149 10.76 -7.83 1.00
CA SER A 149 10.98 -7.78 -0.45
C SER A 149 11.05 -6.31 -0.93
N ILE A 150 10.19 -5.44 -0.38
CA ILE A 150 10.23 -4.00 -0.63
C ILE A 150 11.55 -3.38 -0.16
N GLU A 151 12.04 -3.75 1.03
CA GLU A 151 13.32 -3.26 1.55
C GLU A 151 14.49 -3.66 0.65
N ALA A 152 14.52 -4.91 0.20
CA ALA A 152 15.55 -5.40 -0.71
C ALA A 152 15.59 -4.61 -2.03
N ALA A 153 14.42 -4.31 -2.63
CA ALA A 153 14.33 -3.47 -3.82
C ALA A 153 14.67 -1.99 -3.56
N ALA A 154 14.48 -1.50 -2.34
CA ALA A 154 14.90 -0.14 -1.95
C ALA A 154 16.42 -0.02 -1.72
N GLN A 155 17.11 -1.14 -1.47
CA GLN A 155 18.56 -1.19 -1.23
C GLN A 155 19.39 -1.48 -2.50
N SER A 156 18.75 -1.93 -3.59
CA SER A 156 19.39 -2.18 -4.89
C SER A 156 19.65 -0.91 -5.68
#